data_AF-A0A352W1V4-F1
#
_entry.id   AF-A0A352W1V4-F1
#
_cell.length_a   1.000
_cell.length_b   1.000
_cell.length_c   1.000
_cell.angle_alpha   90.00
_cell.angle_beta   90.00
_cell.angle_gamma   90.00
#
_symmetry.space_group_name_H-M   'P 1'
#
loop_
_entity.id
_entity.type
_entity.pdbx_description
1 polymer ?
#
loop_
_entity_poly.entity_id
_entity_poly.type
_entity_poly.pdbx_seq_one_letter_code
_entity_poly.pdbx_strand_id
1 'polypeptide(L)'
;MKRITLRNIVLLTGLILTGCSKKSSDVTAFIQNSSRPSGETIASVNKKYFINKSDFINEYNLQIDQLELADDKARELRNDNENQEKYLDEVIMQYIVFDKACKEKITEEPVFLTYLQLVMRDTVYQYYLKKKIFTGIKVSEHEVAEYYSKNKEKYTKNFGSREEAEIMQIIKNQKFKDAYFEYLGSLKEKAVVERKRINE
;
A
#
# COMPACT_ATOMS: atom_id res chain seq x y z
N MET A 1 24.53 -9.40 -76.61
CA MET A 1 25.41 -9.68 -75.44
C MET A 1 24.55 -10.05 -74.24
N LYS A 2 24.90 -11.17 -73.57
CA LYS A 2 24.65 -11.56 -72.16
C LYS A 2 23.17 -11.67 -71.69
N ARG A 3 22.60 -12.88 -71.62
CA ARG A 3 22.76 -14.03 -70.68
C ARG A 3 21.81 -13.95 -69.47
N ILE A 4 20.91 -14.92 -69.44
CA ILE A 4 20.15 -15.41 -68.28
C ILE A 4 21.13 -16.06 -67.30
N THR A 5 20.97 -15.83 -65.99
CA THR A 5 21.30 -16.83 -64.95
C THR A 5 20.44 -16.63 -63.70
N LEU A 6 19.78 -17.72 -63.33
CA LEU A 6 19.18 -18.00 -62.03
C LEU A 6 20.26 -18.20 -60.94
N ARG A 7 19.81 -18.14 -59.67
CA ARG A 7 20.42 -18.60 -58.40
C ARG A 7 21.35 -17.62 -57.66
N ASN A 8 20.89 -17.11 -56.52
CA ASN A 8 21.23 -17.68 -55.21
C ASN A 8 20.33 -17.09 -54.10
N ILE A 9 19.80 -18.01 -53.29
CA ILE A 9 19.16 -17.78 -52.00
C ILE A 9 20.26 -17.40 -51.00
N VAL A 10 20.10 -16.28 -50.29
CA VAL A 10 20.67 -16.09 -48.95
C VAL A 10 19.61 -15.40 -48.09
N LEU A 11 19.11 -16.15 -47.10
CA LEU A 11 18.42 -15.65 -45.93
C LEU A 11 19.30 -14.62 -45.21
N LEU A 12 18.76 -13.44 -44.91
CA LEU A 12 19.23 -12.66 -43.77
C LEU A 12 18.04 -11.94 -43.12
N THR A 13 17.60 -12.58 -42.04
CA THR A 13 16.85 -12.07 -40.88
C THR A 13 16.61 -10.55 -40.88
N GLY A 14 15.41 -10.15 -41.30
CA GLY A 14 14.84 -8.87 -40.90
C GLY A 14 14.52 -8.94 -39.41
N LEU A 15 15.33 -8.23 -38.61
CA LEU A 15 15.04 -7.92 -37.21
C LEU A 15 13.62 -7.36 -37.14
N ILE A 16 12.70 -8.14 -36.57
CA ILE A 16 11.44 -7.62 -36.09
C ILE A 16 11.84 -6.65 -34.97
N LEU A 17 11.75 -5.35 -35.24
CA LEU A 17 11.68 -4.34 -34.20
C LEU A 17 10.35 -4.57 -33.46
N THR A 18 10.31 -5.61 -32.62
CA THR A 18 9.27 -5.78 -31.63
C THR A 18 9.36 -4.56 -30.75
N GLY A 19 8.32 -3.73 -30.82
CA GLY A 19 8.17 -2.54 -30.01
C GLY A 19 8.46 -2.87 -28.55
N CYS A 20 9.51 -2.24 -28.03
CA CYS A 20 9.56 -1.90 -26.62
C CYS A 20 8.37 -0.99 -26.36
N SER A 21 7.21 -1.59 -26.04
CA SER A 21 6.18 -0.87 -25.32
C SER A 21 6.81 -0.42 -24.02
N LYS A 22 7.24 0.84 -23.96
CA LYS A 22 7.42 1.57 -22.71
C LYS A 22 6.07 1.52 -22.00
N LYS A 23 5.80 0.45 -21.25
CA LYS A 23 5.00 0.55 -20.05
C LYS A 23 5.88 1.28 -19.03
N SER A 24 6.04 2.60 -19.22
CA SER A 24 6.20 3.45 -18.04
C SER A 24 4.91 3.22 -17.27
N SER A 25 5.01 2.47 -16.18
CA SER A 25 3.88 2.12 -15.34
C SER A 25 3.10 3.38 -15.03
N ASP A 26 1.78 3.27 -15.18
CA ASP A 26 0.69 4.19 -14.89
C ASP A 26 0.75 4.90 -13.51
N VAL A 27 1.85 4.84 -12.77
CA VAL A 27 2.00 5.45 -11.46
C VAL A 27 2.11 6.97 -11.55
N THR A 28 2.80 7.51 -12.57
CA THR A 28 2.81 8.96 -12.83
C THR A 28 1.43 9.45 -13.24
N ALA A 29 0.68 8.65 -14.02
CA ALA A 29 -0.69 8.95 -14.39
C ALA A 29 -1.67 8.78 -13.22
N PHE A 30 -1.45 7.84 -12.30
CA PHE A 30 -2.23 7.67 -11.07
C PHE A 30 -2.04 8.85 -10.12
N ILE A 31 -0.79 9.29 -9.91
CA ILE A 31 -0.45 10.47 -9.09
C ILE A 31 -0.89 11.78 -9.76
N GLN A 32 -0.92 11.84 -11.10
CA GLN A 32 -1.41 13.02 -11.83
C GLN A 32 -2.94 13.05 -11.93
N ASN A 33 -3.62 11.90 -12.10
CA ASN A 33 -5.08 11.81 -12.27
C ASN A 33 -5.87 11.79 -10.97
N SER A 34 -5.25 11.59 -9.80
CA SER A 34 -5.86 11.92 -8.51
C SER A 34 -6.17 13.42 -8.36
N SER A 35 -5.71 14.25 -9.31
CA SER A 35 -5.94 15.70 -9.37
C SER A 35 -7.15 16.10 -10.23
N ARG A 36 -8.05 15.18 -10.60
CA ARG A 36 -9.32 15.58 -11.24
C ARG A 36 -10.17 16.31 -10.19
N PRO A 37 -10.58 17.58 -10.43
CA PRO A 37 -11.28 18.37 -9.43
C PRO A 37 -12.67 17.78 -9.19
N SER A 38 -12.76 17.00 -8.11
CA SER A 38 -14.02 16.49 -7.56
C SER A 38 -14.20 17.15 -6.20
N GLY A 39 -14.48 18.45 -6.17
CA GLY A 39 -14.77 19.17 -4.92
C GLY A 39 -14.19 20.59 -4.86
N GLU A 40 -14.41 21.21 -3.71
CA GLU A 40 -13.84 22.52 -3.34
C GLU A 40 -12.31 22.41 -3.18
N THR A 41 -11.54 23.16 -3.96
CA THR A 41 -10.09 23.28 -3.78
C THR A 41 -9.79 24.18 -2.59
N ILE A 42 -9.04 23.68 -1.62
CA ILE A 42 -8.66 24.40 -0.39
C ILE A 42 -7.22 24.91 -0.43
N ALA A 43 -6.37 24.36 -1.30
CA ALA A 43 -5.01 24.83 -1.52
C ALA A 43 -4.49 24.44 -2.92
N SER A 44 -3.48 25.15 -3.41
CA SER A 44 -2.77 24.78 -4.64
C SER A 44 -1.28 25.07 -4.53
N VAL A 45 -0.45 24.22 -5.13
CA VAL A 45 1.01 24.36 -5.18
C VAL A 45 1.45 24.53 -6.62
N ASN A 46 2.14 25.64 -6.92
CA ASN A 46 2.64 26.02 -8.25
C ASN A 46 1.58 25.97 -9.37
N LYS A 47 0.29 26.17 -9.03
CA LYS A 47 -0.87 26.04 -9.95
C LYS A 47 -0.91 24.69 -10.70
N LYS A 48 -0.27 23.67 -10.14
CA LYS A 48 -0.07 22.35 -10.75
C LYS A 48 -0.70 21.26 -9.90
N TYR A 49 -0.53 21.35 -8.58
CA TYR A 49 -1.12 20.42 -7.62
C TYR A 49 -2.26 21.12 -6.90
N PHE A 50 -3.42 20.46 -6.81
CA PHE A 50 -4.63 21.00 -6.21
C PHE A 50 -5.07 20.06 -5.09
N ILE A 51 -5.21 20.61 -3.89
CA ILE A 51 -5.67 19.86 -2.71
C ILE A 51 -7.16 20.14 -2.58
N ASN A 52 -7.98 19.10 -2.78
CA ASN A 52 -9.43 19.19 -2.63
C ASN A 52 -9.84 18.86 -1.21
N LYS A 53 -10.88 19.53 -0.70
CA LYS A 53 -11.37 19.37 0.66
C LYS A 53 -11.74 17.93 1.01
N SER A 54 -12.46 17.24 0.14
CA SER A 54 -12.89 15.86 0.38
C SER A 54 -11.70 14.91 0.51
N ASP A 55 -10.71 15.07 -0.36
CA ASP A 55 -9.53 14.21 -0.41
C ASP A 55 -8.65 14.47 0.82
N PHE A 56 -8.44 15.74 1.15
CA PHE A 56 -7.74 16.17 2.36
C PHE A 56 -8.38 15.59 3.64
N ILE A 57 -9.70 15.71 3.79
CA ILE A 57 -10.41 15.18 4.96
C ILE A 57 -10.31 13.65 5.03
N ASN A 58 -10.41 12.96 3.89
CA ASN A 58 -10.23 11.51 3.86
C ASN A 58 -8.81 11.10 4.25
N GLU A 59 -7.79 11.77 3.72
CA GLU A 59 -6.38 11.52 4.04
C GLU A 59 -6.10 11.80 5.52
N TYR A 60 -6.57 12.93 6.05
CA TYR A 60 -6.42 13.29 7.46
C TYR A 60 -7.08 12.27 8.39
N ASN A 61 -8.28 11.82 8.06
CA ASN A 61 -8.97 10.79 8.82
C ASN A 61 -8.21 9.45 8.78
N LEU A 62 -7.66 9.08 7.63
CA LEU A 62 -6.81 7.88 7.50
C LEU A 62 -5.53 7.99 8.34
N GLN A 63 -4.95 9.17 8.47
CA GLN A 63 -3.79 9.41 9.33
C GLN A 63 -4.14 9.24 10.80
N ILE A 64 -5.29 9.77 11.24
CA ILE A 64 -5.79 9.61 12.62
C ILE A 64 -6.08 8.13 12.92
N ASP A 65 -6.68 7.40 11.97
CA ASP A 65 -6.99 5.97 12.14
C ASP A 65 -5.74 5.11 12.37
N GLN A 66 -4.59 5.54 11.85
CA GLN A 66 -3.31 4.84 12.05
C GLN A 66 -2.72 5.03 13.45
N LEU A 67 -3.20 6.02 14.21
CA LEU A 67 -2.74 6.29 15.58
C LEU A 67 -3.37 5.35 16.60
N GLU A 68 -4.35 4.52 16.20
CA GLU A 68 -5.04 3.54 17.06
C GLU A 68 -5.55 4.13 18.39
N LEU A 69 -6.04 5.38 18.33
CA LEU A 69 -6.56 6.10 19.49
C LEU A 69 -7.94 5.58 19.91
N ALA A 70 -8.31 5.84 21.17
CA ALA A 70 -9.68 5.68 21.63
C ALA A 70 -10.64 6.58 20.81
N ASP A 71 -11.88 6.11 20.62
CA ASP A 71 -12.87 6.74 19.72
C ASP A 71 -13.18 8.21 20.05
N ASP A 72 -13.16 8.55 21.35
CA ASP A 72 -13.37 9.91 21.85
C ASP A 72 -12.23 10.84 21.42
N LYS A 73 -10.97 10.41 21.64
CA LYS A 73 -9.78 11.15 21.24
C LYS A 73 -9.64 11.26 19.73
N ALA A 74 -9.94 10.18 19.00
CA ALA A 74 -9.95 10.22 17.54
C ALA A 74 -10.99 11.22 17.02
N ARG A 75 -12.18 11.27 17.63
CA ARG A 75 -13.22 12.24 17.26
C ARG A 75 -12.82 13.67 17.59
N GLU A 76 -12.16 13.91 18.72
CA GLU A 76 -11.64 15.23 19.07
C GLU A 76 -10.65 15.74 18.01
N LEU A 77 -9.63 14.93 17.67
CA LEU A 77 -8.65 15.29 16.64
C LEU A 77 -9.28 15.54 15.26
N ARG A 78 -10.24 14.70 14.85
CA ARG A 78 -10.91 14.88 13.55
C ARG A 78 -11.67 16.21 13.45
N ASN A 79 -12.11 16.78 14.56
CA ASN A 79 -12.86 18.04 14.60
C ASN A 79 -12.01 19.25 15.00
N ASP A 80 -10.72 19.05 15.21
CA ASP A 80 -9.79 20.11 15.59
C ASP A 80 -9.30 20.87 14.36
N ASN A 81 -9.83 22.07 14.15
CA ASN A 81 -9.47 22.93 13.02
C ASN A 81 -7.98 23.32 13.02
N GLU A 82 -7.38 23.54 14.19
CA GLU A 82 -5.96 23.94 14.26
C GLU A 82 -5.06 22.79 13.80
N ASN A 83 -5.38 21.56 14.20
CA ASN A 83 -4.65 20.38 13.75
C ASN A 83 -4.90 20.07 12.27
N GLN A 84 -6.09 20.34 11.74
CA GLN A 84 -6.35 20.26 10.31
C GLN A 84 -5.50 21.28 9.53
N GLU A 85 -5.44 22.54 9.98
CA GLU A 85 -4.61 23.57 9.32
C GLU A 85 -3.12 23.20 9.32
N LYS A 86 -2.59 22.72 10.45
CA LYS A 86 -1.20 22.23 10.54
C LYS A 86 -0.94 21.08 9.57
N TYR A 87 -1.86 20.12 9.51
CA TYR A 87 -1.72 19.00 8.58
C TYR A 87 -1.80 19.45 7.11
N LEU A 88 -2.64 20.44 6.79
CA LEU A 88 -2.68 21.02 5.45
C LEU A 88 -1.35 21.67 5.06
N ASP A 89 -0.73 22.41 5.97
CA ASP A 89 0.61 22.99 5.76
C ASP A 89 1.67 21.91 5.50
N GLU A 90 1.63 20.80 6.25
CA GLU A 90 2.50 19.65 6.01
C GLU A 90 2.30 19.04 4.62
N VAL A 91 1.05 18.86 4.18
CA VAL A 91 0.74 18.35 2.84
C VAL A 91 1.23 19.31 1.75
N ILE A 92 1.07 20.62 1.93
CA ILE A 92 1.60 21.64 1.02
C ILE A 92 3.13 21.54 0.93
N MET A 93 3.82 21.42 2.06
CA MET A 93 5.27 21.25 2.11
C MET A 93 5.72 19.97 1.37
N GLN A 94 5.00 18.86 1.53
CA GLN A 94 5.27 17.62 0.80
C GLN A 94 5.15 17.82 -0.72
N TYR A 95 4.13 18.53 -1.20
CA TYR A 95 3.98 18.83 -2.63
C TYR A 95 5.11 19.73 -3.17
N ILE A 96 5.61 20.68 -2.37
CA ILE A 96 6.75 21.52 -2.76
C ILE A 96 8.00 20.65 -2.97
N VAL A 97 8.29 19.75 -2.03
CA VAL A 97 9.43 18.81 -2.14
C VAL A 97 9.24 17.85 -3.30
N PHE A 98 8.02 17.34 -3.49
CA PHE A 98 7.67 16.45 -4.59
C PHE A 98 7.88 17.12 -5.96
N ASP A 99 7.43 18.37 -6.14
CA ASP A 99 7.65 19.11 -7.39
C ASP A 99 9.13 19.32 -7.70
N LYS A 100 9.95 19.59 -6.68
CA LYS A 100 11.42 19.66 -6.80
C LYS A 100 12.00 18.32 -7.23
N ALA A 101 11.63 17.23 -6.57
CA ALA A 101 12.08 15.89 -6.91
C ALA A 101 11.72 15.48 -8.35
N CYS A 102 10.52 15.86 -8.83
CA CYS A 102 10.13 15.65 -10.23
C CYS A 102 11.01 16.45 -11.20
N LYS A 103 11.30 17.72 -10.91
CA LYS A 103 12.18 18.56 -11.76
C LYS A 103 13.61 18.01 -11.81
N GLU A 104 14.07 17.43 -10.72
CA GLU A 104 15.38 16.77 -10.60
C GLU A 104 15.38 15.34 -11.16
N LYS A 105 14.24 14.86 -11.68
CA LYS A 105 14.06 13.53 -12.27
C LYS A 105 14.33 12.36 -11.33
N ILE A 106 14.30 12.59 -10.02
CA ILE A 106 14.40 11.52 -9.00
C ILE A 106 13.33 10.46 -9.23
N THR A 107 12.13 10.88 -9.64
CA THR A 107 11.01 9.98 -9.93
C THR A 107 11.21 9.07 -11.15
N GLU A 108 12.27 9.30 -11.94
CA GLU A 108 12.64 8.49 -13.10
C GLU A 108 13.83 7.56 -12.79
N GLU A 109 14.47 7.68 -11.63
CA GLU A 109 15.63 6.88 -11.26
C GLU A 109 15.28 5.40 -11.08
N PRO A 110 16.10 4.46 -11.60
CA PRO A 110 15.84 3.02 -11.46
C PRO A 110 15.66 2.56 -10.01
N VAL A 111 16.43 3.14 -9.08
CA VAL A 111 16.35 2.81 -7.64
C VAL A 111 15.02 3.27 -7.06
N PHE A 112 14.58 4.50 -7.36
CA PHE A 112 13.27 5.00 -6.93
C PHE A 112 12.13 4.14 -7.49
N LEU A 113 12.17 3.79 -8.78
CA LEU A 113 11.14 2.96 -9.40
C LEU A 113 11.09 1.56 -8.78
N THR A 114 12.23 0.97 -8.44
CA THR A 114 12.31 -0.31 -7.73
C THR A 114 11.72 -0.21 -6.32
N TYR A 115 12.05 0.86 -5.60
CA TYR A 115 11.50 1.14 -4.27
C TYR A 115 9.98 1.34 -4.32
N LEU A 116 9.48 2.09 -5.30
CA LEU A 116 8.05 2.33 -5.49
C LEU A 116 7.29 1.03 -5.78
N GLN A 117 7.85 0.14 -6.61
CA GLN A 117 7.29 -1.18 -6.87
C GLN A 117 7.23 -2.04 -5.60
N LEU A 118 8.29 -1.99 -4.78
CA LEU A 118 8.34 -2.70 -3.50
C LEU A 118 7.22 -2.23 -2.56
N VAL A 119 7.15 -0.92 -2.32
CA VAL A 119 6.14 -0.30 -1.45
C VAL A 119 4.74 -0.58 -1.96
N MET A 120 4.47 -0.36 -3.25
CA MET A 120 3.15 -0.60 -3.84
C MET A 120 2.71 -2.06 -3.67
N ARG A 121 3.59 -3.03 -3.97
CA ARG A 121 3.28 -4.46 -3.79
C ARG A 121 2.95 -4.77 -2.34
N ASP A 122 3.78 -4.29 -1.42
CA ASP A 122 3.65 -4.61 0.00
C ASP A 122 2.40 -3.94 0.60
N THR A 123 2.09 -2.69 0.23
CA THR A 123 0.86 -2.00 0.64
C THR A 123 -0.39 -2.70 0.12
N VAL A 124 -0.43 -3.08 -1.17
CA VAL A 124 -1.57 -3.81 -1.74
C VAL A 124 -1.78 -5.13 -1.02
N TYR A 125 -0.69 -5.88 -0.81
CA TYR A 125 -0.72 -7.14 -0.08
C TYR A 125 -1.28 -6.98 1.34
N GLN A 126 -0.76 -6.01 2.11
CA GLN A 126 -1.21 -5.75 3.49
C GLN A 126 -2.68 -5.29 3.53
N TYR A 127 -3.06 -4.33 2.68
CA TYR A 127 -4.41 -3.79 2.64
C TYR A 127 -5.44 -4.87 2.26
N TYR A 128 -5.12 -5.69 1.25
CA TYR A 128 -5.98 -6.78 0.82
C TYR A 128 -6.17 -7.83 1.92
N LEU A 129 -5.11 -8.24 2.62
CA LEU A 129 -5.22 -9.18 3.74
C LEU A 129 -5.98 -8.59 4.92
N LYS A 130 -5.76 -7.31 5.25
CA LYS A 130 -6.54 -6.62 6.29
C LYS A 130 -8.02 -6.68 5.96
N LYS A 131 -8.41 -6.34 4.73
CA LYS A 131 -9.80 -6.36 4.28
C LYS A 131 -10.38 -7.77 4.24
N LYS A 132 -9.63 -8.76 3.74
CA LYS A 132 -10.13 -10.12 3.51
C LYS A 132 -10.20 -10.97 4.78
N ILE A 133 -9.26 -10.78 5.70
CA ILE A 133 -9.05 -11.65 6.85
C ILE A 133 -9.29 -10.87 8.15
N PHE A 134 -8.52 -9.81 8.37
CA PHE A 134 -8.45 -9.15 9.70
C PHE A 134 -9.79 -8.53 10.14
N THR A 135 -10.54 -7.92 9.22
CA THR A 135 -11.85 -7.30 9.56
C THR A 135 -12.91 -8.31 10.01
N GLY A 136 -12.77 -9.59 9.65
CA GLY A 136 -13.69 -10.66 10.07
C GLY A 136 -13.34 -11.29 11.42
N ILE A 137 -12.16 -11.02 11.98
CA ILE A 137 -11.69 -11.66 13.21
C ILE A 137 -12.30 -10.96 14.41
N LYS A 138 -13.10 -11.72 15.15
CA LYS A 138 -13.66 -11.33 16.44
C LYS A 138 -13.03 -12.18 17.55
N VAL A 139 -12.79 -11.58 18.70
CA VAL A 139 -12.38 -12.28 19.92
C VAL A 139 -13.53 -12.16 20.92
N SER A 140 -13.96 -13.30 21.45
CA SER A 140 -15.01 -13.34 22.47
C SER A 140 -14.41 -13.27 23.87
N GLU A 141 -15.18 -12.77 24.83
CA GLU A 141 -14.80 -12.75 26.26
C GLU A 141 -14.45 -14.16 26.78
N HIS A 142 -15.16 -15.18 26.30
CA HIS A 142 -14.87 -16.58 26.64
C HIS A 142 -13.44 -16.98 26.25
N GLU A 143 -12.98 -16.60 25.05
CA GLU A 143 -11.64 -16.92 24.57
C GLU A 143 -10.55 -16.21 25.39
N VAL A 144 -10.84 -14.97 25.83
CA VAL A 144 -9.96 -14.21 26.72
C VAL A 144 -9.85 -14.92 28.08
N ALA A 145 -10.98 -15.31 28.67
CA ALA A 145 -11.03 -16.01 29.95
C ALA A 145 -10.34 -17.39 29.89
N GLU A 146 -10.52 -18.12 28.79
CA GLU A 146 -9.86 -19.41 28.55
C GLU A 146 -8.35 -19.24 28.39
N TYR A 147 -7.91 -18.26 27.58
CA TYR A 147 -6.49 -17.98 27.39
C TYR A 147 -5.83 -17.57 28.71
N TYR A 148 -6.45 -16.66 29.46
CA TYR A 148 -5.98 -16.27 30.80
C TYR A 148 -5.86 -17.49 31.70
N SER A 149 -6.89 -18.34 31.75
CA SER A 149 -6.91 -19.53 32.61
C SER A 149 -5.78 -20.51 32.31
N LYS A 150 -5.45 -20.72 31.03
CA LYS A 150 -4.34 -21.58 30.60
C LYS A 150 -2.96 -20.96 30.81
N ASN A 151 -2.88 -19.65 30.98
CA ASN A 151 -1.61 -18.91 31.07
C ASN A 151 -1.49 -18.14 32.39
N LYS A 152 -2.25 -18.49 33.44
CA LYS A 152 -2.31 -17.77 34.72
C LYS A 152 -0.94 -17.49 35.32
N GLU A 153 0.03 -18.39 35.14
CA GLU A 153 1.41 -18.22 35.62
C GLU A 153 2.15 -17.03 35.01
N LYS A 154 1.74 -16.57 33.82
CA LYS A 154 2.33 -15.41 33.12
C LYS A 154 1.75 -14.07 33.58
N TYR A 155 0.59 -14.09 34.24
CA TYR A 155 -0.12 -12.89 34.66
C TYR A 155 -0.02 -12.78 36.18
N THR A 156 0.54 -11.68 36.68
CA THR A 156 0.55 -11.43 38.13
C THR A 156 -0.88 -11.30 38.66
N LYS A 157 -1.08 -11.42 39.98
CA LYS A 157 -2.39 -11.64 40.64
C LYS A 157 -3.51 -10.62 40.33
N ASN A 158 -3.23 -9.52 39.65
CA ASN A 158 -4.24 -8.52 39.30
C ASN A 158 -4.48 -8.54 37.78
N PHE A 159 -5.48 -9.30 37.36
CA PHE A 159 -6.03 -9.22 36.01
C PHE A 159 -6.84 -7.93 35.88
N GLY A 160 -6.44 -7.03 34.98
CA GLY A 160 -7.12 -5.78 34.71
C GLY A 160 -7.33 -5.56 33.21
N SER A 161 -7.85 -4.37 32.88
CA SER A 161 -8.18 -3.98 31.51
C SER A 161 -6.97 -4.00 30.56
N ARG A 162 -5.75 -3.81 31.09
CA ARG A 162 -4.52 -3.86 30.30
C ARG A 162 -4.19 -5.29 29.87
N GLU A 163 -4.20 -6.22 30.82
CA GLU A 163 -3.95 -7.64 30.56
C GLU A 163 -5.03 -8.22 29.64
N GLU A 164 -6.28 -7.79 29.80
CA GLU A 164 -7.38 -8.18 28.94
C GLU A 164 -7.16 -7.72 27.48
N ALA A 165 -6.79 -6.45 27.27
CA ALA A 165 -6.49 -5.92 25.94
C ALA A 165 -5.28 -6.63 25.29
N GLU A 166 -4.25 -6.94 26.08
CA GLU A 166 -3.09 -7.69 25.60
C GLU A 166 -3.49 -9.11 25.16
N ILE A 167 -4.26 -9.84 25.98
CA ILE A 167 -4.75 -11.17 25.64
C ILE A 167 -5.63 -11.14 24.39
N MET A 168 -6.53 -10.15 24.29
CA MET A 168 -7.34 -9.96 23.08
C MET A 168 -6.47 -9.79 21.84
N GLN A 169 -5.41 -8.98 21.92
CA GLN A 169 -4.50 -8.77 20.80
C GLN A 169 -3.73 -10.05 20.43
N ILE A 170 -3.28 -10.81 21.43
CA ILE A 170 -2.62 -12.11 21.20
C ILE A 170 -3.54 -13.07 20.47
N ILE A 171 -4.78 -13.24 20.96
CA ILE A 171 -5.77 -14.14 20.35
C ILE A 171 -6.10 -13.68 18.92
N LYS A 172 -6.28 -12.37 18.73
CA LYS A 172 -6.56 -11.79 17.41
C LYS A 172 -5.43 -12.05 16.42
N ASN A 173 -4.17 -11.89 16.85
CA ASN A 173 -3.00 -12.18 16.05
C ASN A 173 -2.87 -13.67 15.72
N GLN A 174 -3.18 -14.55 16.67
CA GLN A 174 -3.18 -16.00 16.45
C GLN A 174 -4.23 -16.40 15.41
N LYS A 175 -5.49 -15.96 15.60
CA LYS A 175 -6.56 -16.18 14.61
C LYS A 175 -6.21 -15.63 13.24
N PHE A 176 -5.57 -14.46 13.19
CA PHE A 176 -5.12 -13.86 11.94
C PHE A 176 -4.09 -14.75 11.25
N LYS A 177 -3.09 -15.22 11.99
CA LYS A 177 -2.05 -16.10 11.47
C LYS A 177 -2.65 -17.40 10.90
N ASP A 178 -3.60 -18.01 11.60
CA ASP A 178 -4.23 -19.26 11.18
C ASP A 178 -5.06 -19.06 9.90
N ALA A 179 -5.95 -18.06 9.89
CA ALA A 179 -6.75 -17.72 8.71
C ALA A 179 -5.89 -17.26 7.52
N TYR A 180 -4.77 -16.58 7.80
CA TYR A 180 -3.78 -16.19 6.80
C TYR A 180 -3.13 -17.39 6.12
N PHE A 181 -2.68 -18.39 6.87
CA PHE A 181 -2.05 -19.57 6.28
C PHE A 181 -3.02 -20.40 5.46
N GLU A 182 -4.25 -20.57 5.94
CA GLU A 182 -5.32 -21.24 5.19
C GLU A 182 -5.59 -20.51 3.86
N TYR A 183 -5.80 -19.20 3.94
CA TYR A 183 -6.08 -18.39 2.76
C TYR A 183 -4.92 -18.40 1.76
N LEU A 184 -3.68 -18.26 2.23
CA LEU A 184 -2.50 -18.36 1.37
C LEU A 184 -2.34 -19.74 0.75
N GLY A 185 -2.65 -20.81 1.48
CA GLY A 185 -2.70 -22.17 0.92
C GLY A 185 -3.60 -22.22 -0.30
N SER A 186 -4.84 -21.72 -0.16
CA SER A 186 -5.82 -21.70 -1.25
C SER A 186 -5.39 -20.87 -2.46
N LEU A 187 -4.62 -19.80 -2.25
CA LEU A 187 -4.07 -18.98 -3.33
C LEU A 187 -2.89 -19.67 -4.02
N LYS A 188 -2.01 -20.31 -3.25
CA LYS A 188 -0.85 -21.03 -3.78
C LYS A 188 -1.25 -22.21 -4.66
N GLU A 189 -2.30 -22.95 -4.29
CA GLU A 189 -2.82 -24.07 -5.10
C GLU A 189 -3.30 -23.62 -6.48
N LYS A 190 -3.79 -22.37 -6.59
CA LYS A 190 -4.29 -21.80 -7.85
C LYS A 190 -3.22 -21.04 -8.63
N ALA A 191 -2.09 -20.73 -8.00
CA ALA A 191 -1.06 -19.91 -8.60
C ALA A 191 -0.11 -20.77 -9.45
N VAL A 192 0.10 -20.37 -10.70
CA VAL A 192 1.22 -20.88 -11.50
C VAL A 192 2.48 -20.15 -11.04
N VAL A 193 3.41 -20.88 -10.42
CA VAL A 193 4.65 -20.31 -9.88
C VAL A 193 5.84 -20.94 -10.60
N GLU A 194 6.49 -20.15 -11.45
CA GLU A 194 7.76 -20.51 -12.07
C GLU A 194 8.92 -19.97 -11.23
N ARG A 195 9.92 -20.82 -10.94
CA ARG A 195 11.11 -20.43 -10.16
C ARG A 195 12.36 -20.81 -10.93
N LYS A 196 13.28 -19.87 -11.07
CA LYS A 196 14.65 -20.12 -11.50
C LYS A 196 15.58 -20.04 -10.29
N ARG A 197 16.65 -20.84 -10.28
CA ARG A 197 17.67 -20.74 -9.22
C ARG A 197 18.35 -19.38 -9.33
N ILE A 198 18.64 -18.77 -8.19
CA ILE A 198 19.24 -17.42 -8.11
C ILE A 198 20.76 -17.48 -8.33
N ASN A 199 21.36 -18.68 -8.29
CA ASN A 199 22.78 -18.90 -8.50
C ASN A 199 23.00 -19.90 -9.64
N GLU A 200 23.12 -19.40 -10.87
CA GLU A 200 23.81 -20.04 -12.01
C GLU A 200 24.59 -18.97 -12.77
#